data_AF-X1QNT9-F1
#
_entry.id   AF-X1QNT9-F1
#
_cell.length_a   1.000
_cell.length_b   1.000
_cell.length_c   1.000
_cell.angle_alpha   90.00
_cell.angle_beta   90.00
_cell.angle_gamma   90.00
#
_symmetry.space_group_name_H-M   'P 1'
#
loop_
_entity.id
_entity.type
_entity.pdbx_description
1 polymer ?
#
loop_
_entity_poly.entity_id
_entity_poly.type
_entity_poly.pdbx_seq_one_letter_code
_entity_poly.pdbx_strand_id
1 'polypeptide(L)' 'IKITGNDRIPHLKIYPNGKIKYVHKDENPRDYRVDFSKIKNELGFSITKKVPNGMKEIATILKDNLLINPFDKKYQNT' A
#
# COMPACT_ATOMS: atom_id res chain seq x y z
N ILE A 1 -7.21 1.10 26.17
CA ILE A 1 -7.67 -0.01 25.32
C ILE A 1 -6.52 -0.40 24.37
N LYS A 2 -5.77 -1.48 24.66
CA LYS A 2 -4.74 -2.01 23.76
C LYS A 2 -5.44 -2.89 22.72
N ILE A 3 -5.64 -2.36 21.53
CA ILE A 3 -6.23 -3.12 20.42
C ILE A 3 -5.07 -3.72 19.63
N THR A 4 -4.89 -5.04 19.75
CA THR A 4 -3.98 -5.83 18.91
C THR A 4 -4.38 -5.66 17.44
N GLY A 5 -3.50 -5.03 16.67
CA GLY A 5 -3.86 -4.25 15.49
C GLY A 5 -4.15 -4.97 14.18
N ASN A 6 -4.34 -6.30 14.16
CA ASN A 6 -4.39 -7.03 12.89
C ASN A 6 -5.79 -7.09 12.24
N ASP A 7 -6.88 -6.99 13.02
CA ASP A 7 -8.24 -7.17 12.50
C ASP A 7 -8.76 -5.98 11.67
N ARG A 8 -8.13 -4.81 11.81
CA ARG A 8 -8.54 -3.57 11.12
C ARG A 8 -7.81 -3.33 9.79
N ILE A 9 -6.70 -4.04 9.53
CA ILE A 9 -5.92 -3.93 8.28
C ILE A 9 -5.75 -5.35 7.69
N PRO A 10 -6.76 -5.88 6.97
CA PRO A 10 -6.81 -7.29 6.56
C PRO A 10 -5.62 -7.71 5.69
N HIS A 11 -4.95 -6.76 5.05
CA HIS A 11 -3.83 -7.01 4.17
C HIS A 11 -2.48 -7.14 4.89
N LEU A 12 -2.37 -6.72 6.16
CA LEU A 12 -1.11 -6.81 6.92
C LEU A 12 -0.80 -8.23 7.43
N LYS A 13 -1.66 -9.21 7.14
CA LYS A 13 -1.44 -10.63 7.45
C LYS A 13 -0.12 -11.18 6.89
N ILE A 14 0.44 -10.56 5.84
CA ILE A 14 1.76 -10.91 5.29
C ILE A 14 2.91 -10.64 6.27
N TYR A 15 2.67 -9.82 7.30
CA TYR A 15 3.66 -9.45 8.31
C TYR A 15 3.05 -9.60 9.72
N PRO A 16 2.89 -10.84 10.22
CA PRO A 16 2.14 -11.12 11.45
C PRO A 16 2.74 -10.46 12.69
N ASN A 17 4.05 -10.19 12.68
CA ASN A 17 4.77 -9.55 13.78
C ASN A 17 4.88 -8.02 13.62
N GLY A 18 4.16 -7.44 12.66
CA GLY A 18 4.18 -6.00 12.38
C GLY A 18 3.63 -5.19 13.54
N LYS A 19 4.41 -4.21 14.01
CA LYS A 19 3.94 -3.26 15.03
C LYS A 19 3.23 -2.10 14.33
N ILE A 20 1.93 -1.98 14.57
CA ILE A 20 1.12 -0.88 14.02
C ILE A 20 0.97 0.19 15.08
N LYS A 21 1.31 1.44 14.73
CA LYS A 21 1.00 2.61 15.53
C LYS A 21 0.00 3.46 14.76
N TYR A 22 -1.20 3.62 15.32
CA TYR A 22 -2.14 4.60 14.81
C TYR A 22 -1.65 5.99 15.21
N VAL A 23 -1.45 6.86 14.23
CA VAL A 23 -1.11 8.26 14.43
C VAL A 23 -2.27 9.04 13.84
N HIS A 24 -2.92 9.88 14.66
CA HIS A 24 -3.92 10.79 14.15
C HIS A 24 -3.24 11.75 13.18
N LYS A 25 -3.82 11.87 11.98
CA LYS A 25 -3.33 12.73 10.93
C LYS A 25 -4.55 13.42 10.34
N ASP A 26 -4.44 14.73 10.16
CA ASP A 26 -5.48 15.51 9.51
C ASP A 26 -5.68 15.00 8.07
N GLU A 27 -6.89 15.18 7.56
CA GLU A 27 -7.31 14.64 6.27
C GLU A 27 -6.38 15.16 5.17
N ASN A 28 -5.63 14.24 4.57
CA ASN A 28 -4.68 14.59 3.52
C ASN A 28 -5.46 14.67 2.20
N PRO A 29 -5.46 15.80 1.48
CA PRO A 29 -6.19 15.92 0.22
C PRO A 29 -5.74 14.92 -0.87
N ARG A 30 -4.61 14.24 -0.65
CA ARG A 30 -4.11 13.17 -1.52
C ARG A 30 -4.76 11.80 -1.27
N ASP A 31 -5.56 11.65 -0.21
CA ASP A 31 -6.20 10.39 0.16
C ASP A 31 -7.63 10.35 -0.43
N TYR A 32 -7.74 9.97 -1.70
CA TYR A 32 -9.04 9.86 -2.40
C TYR A 32 -9.19 8.51 -3.12
N ARG A 33 -10.45 8.13 -3.38
CA ARG A 33 -10.78 6.99 -4.23
C ARG A 33 -11.10 7.49 -5.63
N VAL A 34 -10.51 6.86 -6.63
CA VAL A 34 -10.77 7.15 -8.05
C VAL A 34 -11.78 6.16 -8.60
N ASP A 35 -12.76 6.67 -9.34
CA ASP A 35 -13.60 5.83 -10.19
C ASP A 35 -12.88 5.53 -11.51
N PHE A 36 -12.71 4.24 -11.80
CA PHE A 36 -12.05 3.75 -13.01
C PHE A 36 -13.03 3.40 -14.13
N SER A 37 -14.33 3.72 -13.99
CA SER A 37 -15.35 3.40 -14.99
C SER A 37 -15.07 4.05 -16.35
N LYS A 38 -14.57 5.30 -16.35
CA LYS A 38 -14.26 6.02 -17.60
C LYS A 38 -13.21 5.29 -18.45
N ILE A 39 -12.05 4.95 -17.87
CA ILE A 39 -10.98 4.29 -18.62
C ILE A 39 -11.37 2.87 -19.06
N LYS A 40 -12.19 2.18 -18.25
CA LYS A 40 -12.75 0.89 -18.62
C LYS A 40 -13.67 0.99 -19.84
N ASN A 41 -14.55 1.98 -19.87
CA ASN A 41 -15.53 2.13 -20.94
C ASN A 41 -14.91 2.64 -22.24
N GLU A 42 -13.99 3.61 -22.16
CA GLU A 42 -13.39 4.23 -23.34
C GLU A 42 -12.26 3.39 -23.95
N LEU A 43 -11.46 2.71 -23.11
CA LEU A 43 -10.24 2.01 -23.55
C LEU A 43 -10.29 0.50 -23.28
N GLY A 44 -11.36 -0.03 -22.71
CA GLY A 44 -11.44 -1.46 -22.33
C GLY A 44 -10.47 -1.85 -21.21
N PHE A 45 -9.92 -0.88 -20.46
CA PHE A 45 -8.89 -1.16 -19.47
C PHE A 45 -9.43 -1.97 -18.29
N SER A 46 -8.65 -2.97 -17.84
CA SER A 46 -8.96 -3.79 -16.68
C SER A 46 -7.71 -4.06 -15.84
N ILE A 47 -7.90 -4.24 -14.54
CA ILE A 47 -6.81 -4.56 -13.63
C ILE A 47 -6.37 -6.01 -13.77
N THR A 48 -5.07 -6.26 -13.75
CA THR A 48 -4.49 -7.62 -13.73
C THR A 48 -4.04 -8.03 -12.33
N LYS A 49 -3.97 -7.09 -11.39
CA LYS A 49 -3.47 -7.28 -10.03
C LYS A 49 -4.39 -6.58 -9.02
N LYS A 50 -4.51 -7.17 -7.83
CA LYS A 50 -5.20 -6.58 -6.67
C LYS A 50 -4.18 -6.11 -5.62
N VAL A 51 -4.62 -5.31 -4.66
CA VAL A 51 -3.78 -4.80 -3.56
C VAL A 51 -2.94 -5.89 -2.86
N PRO A 52 -3.47 -7.08 -2.48
CA PRO A 52 -2.65 -8.13 -1.89
C PRO A 52 -1.48 -8.60 -2.77
N ASN A 53 -1.62 -8.55 -4.10
CA ASN A 53 -0.56 -8.97 -5.01
C ASN A 53 0.60 -7.97 -4.98
N GLY A 54 0.30 -6.68 -5.09
CA GLY A 54 1.32 -5.63 -5.02
C GLY A 54 2.05 -5.62 -3.67
N MET A 55 1.32 -5.84 -2.56
CA MET A 55 1.95 -5.93 -1.24
C MET A 55 2.94 -7.10 -1.13
N LYS A 56 2.63 -8.26 -1.73
CA LYS A 56 3.56 -9.40 -1.80
C LYS A 56 4.79 -9.08 -2.64
N GLU A 57 4.60 -8.44 -3.79
CA GLU A 57 5.71 -8.04 -4.67
C GLU A 57 6.69 -7.10 -3.94
N ILE A 58 6.18 -6.09 -3.24
CA ILE A 58 7.01 -5.19 -2.42
C ILE A 58 7.71 -5.94 -1.28
N ALA A 59 7.01 -6.83 -0.58
CA ALA A 59 7.61 -7.61 0.50
C ALA A 59 8.77 -8.50 0.01
N THR A 60 8.63 -9.10 -1.17
CA THR A 60 9.69 -9.89 -1.81
C THR A 60 10.90 -9.02 -2.15
N ILE A 61 10.69 -7.87 -2.80
CA ILE A 61 11.77 -6.93 -3.16
C ILE A 61 12.59 -6.50 -1.95
N LEU A 62 11.90 -6.21 -0.83
CA LEU A 62 12.56 -5.82 0.43
C LEU A 62 13.31 -7.00 1.06
N LYS A 63 12.72 -8.21 1.06
CA LYS A 63 13.37 -9.42 1.60
C LYS A 63 14.63 -9.80 0.84
N ASP A 64 14.59 -9.65 -0.48
CA ASP A 64 15.68 -10.04 -1.38
C ASP A 64 16.75 -8.93 -1.50
N ASN A 65 16.65 -7.85 -0.71
CA ASN A 65 17.55 -6.69 -0.71
C ASN A 65 17.76 -6.04 -2.09
N LEU A 66 16.76 -6.16 -2.98
CA LEU A 66 16.81 -5.54 -4.31
C LEU A 66 16.63 -4.01 -4.25
N LEU A 67 16.05 -3.49 -3.16
CA LEU A 67 15.92 -2.07 -2.89
C LEU A 67 16.76 -1.70 -1.65
N ILE A 68 17.92 -1.09 -1.90
CA ILE A 68 18.94 -0.83 -0.86
C ILE A 68 18.49 0.26 0.12
N ASN A 69 17.93 1.37 -0.37
CA ASN A 69 17.41 2.45 0.47
C ASN A 69 16.07 2.98 -0.08
N PRO A 70 14.92 2.50 0.45
CA PRO A 70 13.59 2.95 -0.01
C PRO A 70 13.28 4.40 0.34
N PHE A 71 14.06 5.04 1.23
CA PHE A 71 13.84 6.42 1.68
C PHE A 71 14.75 7.44 0.97
N ASP A 72 15.49 7.00 -0.04
CA ASP A 72 16.37 7.86 -0.83
C ASP A 72 15.57 9.00 -1.50
N LYS A 73 16.14 10.21 -1.50
CA LYS A 73 15.50 11.44 -2.00
C LYS A 73 15.12 11.32 -3.48
N LYS A 74 15.84 10.50 -4.26
CA LYS A 74 15.52 10.25 -5.68
C LYS A 74 14.14 9.62 -5.93
N TYR A 75 13.52 9.03 -4.91
CA TYR A 75 12.17 8.45 -4.97
C TYR A 75 11.08 9.41 -4.50
N GLN A 76 11.42 10.68 -4.20
CA GLN A 76 10.50 11.68 -3.72
C GLN A 76 10.24 12.72 -4.82
N ASN A 77 8.99 13.16 -4.93
CA ASN A 77 8.67 14.35 -5.71
C ASN A 77 9.17 15.58 -4.93
N THR A 78 10.22 16.23 -5.44
CA THR A 78 10.63 17.57 -5.02
C THR A 78 9.67 18.64 -5.52
#